data_AF-A0A5D0XJ76-F1
#
_entry.id   AF-A0A5D0XJ76-F1
#
_cell.length_a   1.000
_cell.length_b   1.000
_cell.length_c   1.000
_cell.angle_alpha   90.00
_cell.angle_beta   90.00
_cell.angle_gamma   90.00
#
_symmetry.space_group_name_H-M   'P 1'
#
loop_
_entity.id
_entity.type
_entity.pdbx_description
1 polymer ?
#
loop_
_entity_poly.entity_id
_entity_poly.type
_entity_poly.pdbx_seq_one_letter_code
_entity_poly.pdbx_strand_id
1 'polypeptide(L)' 'MADFFQVDTDYLLKADGDVPERIQHELELLAAMRRAKVKEFATRTLAEVDNETLDAIAALLDDSKQY' A
#
# COMPACT_ATOMS: atom_id res chain seq x y z
N MET A 1 5.62 -13.37 21.97
CA MET A 1 5.11 -12.81 20.70
C MET A 1 4.98 -11.30 20.79
N ALA A 2 4.26 -10.75 21.77
CA ALA A 2 4.23 -9.29 22.03
C ALA A 2 5.63 -8.68 22.25
N ASP A 3 6.45 -9.32 23.09
CA ASP A 3 7.83 -8.87 23.36
C ASP A 3 8.73 -8.90 22.12
N PHE A 4 8.52 -9.86 21.21
CA PHE A 4 9.29 -9.95 19.97
C PHE A 4 9.03 -8.76 19.06
N PHE A 5 7.75 -8.37 18.95
CA PHE A 5 7.34 -7.17 18.23
C PHE A 5 7.42 -5.90 19.07
N GLN A 6 7.91 -5.97 20.31
CA GLN A 6 7.92 -4.91 21.33
C GLN A 6 6.64 -4.05 21.31
N VAL A 7 5.49 -4.73 21.29
CA VAL A 7 4.16 -4.13 21.34
C VAL A 7 3.45 -4.55 22.63
N ASP A 8 2.44 -3.80 23.02
CA ASP A 8 1.54 -4.23 24.10
C ASP A 8 0.87 -5.57 23.73
N THR A 9 0.65 -6.42 24.73
CA THR A 9 -0.01 -7.71 24.50
C THR A 9 -1.47 -7.52 24.10
N ASP A 10 -2.12 -6.47 24.59
CA ASP A 10 -3.50 -6.13 24.24
C ASP A 10 -3.66 -5.81 22.74
N TYR A 11 -2.63 -5.25 22.10
CA TYR A 11 -2.64 -5.00 20.65
C TYR A 11 -2.74 -6.29 19.83
N LEU A 12 -2.11 -7.39 20.29
CA LEU A 12 -2.17 -8.67 19.60
C LEU A 12 -3.46 -9.45 19.89
N LEU A 13 -4.16 -9.12 20.99
CA LEU A 13 -5.35 -9.83 21.45
C LEU A 13 -6.66 -9.14 21.04
N LYS A 14 -6.65 -7.84 20.80
CA LYS A 14 -7.82 -7.04 20.42
C LYS A 14 -7.67 -6.56 18.98
N ALA A 15 -8.58 -7.01 18.11
CA ALA A 15 -8.59 -6.61 16.69
C ALA A 15 -8.79 -5.09 16.50
N ASP A 16 -9.49 -4.45 17.43
CA ASP A 16 -9.84 -3.03 17.38
C ASP A 16 -9.02 -2.18 18.38
N GLY A 17 -7.90 -2.71 18.87
CA GLY A 17 -7.00 -2.00 19.78
C GLY A 17 -6.20 -0.90 19.09
N ASP A 18 -5.70 0.05 19.87
CA ASP A 18 -4.83 1.11 19.35
C ASP A 18 -3.55 0.52 18.74
N VAL A 19 -3.23 0.98 17.53
CA VAL A 19 -2.01 0.58 16.83
C VAL A 19 -0.83 1.36 17.40
N PRO A 20 0.22 0.69 17.93
CA PRO A 20 1.40 1.38 18.40
C PRO A 20 2.06 2.18 17.27
N GLU A 21 2.52 3.40 17.58
CA GLU A 21 3.13 4.34 16.62
C GLU A 21 4.25 3.70 15.78
N ARG A 22 5.06 2.84 16.38
CA ARG A 22 6.11 2.11 15.67
C ARG A 22 5.57 1.15 14.61
N ILE A 23 4.48 0.45 14.90
CA ILE A 23 3.85 -0.45 13.93
C ILE A 23 3.19 0.36 12.82
N GLN A 24 2.58 1.50 13.16
CA GLN A 24 2.03 2.43 12.18
C GLN A 24 3.11 2.89 11.19
N HIS A 25 4.28 3.30 11.66
CA HIS A 25 5.40 3.69 10.78
C HIS A 25 5.90 2.55 9.89
N GLU A 26 5.99 1.32 10.41
CA GLU A 26 6.41 0.17 9.62
C GLU A 26 5.38 -0.18 8.53
N LEU A 27 4.08 -0.06 8.85
CA LEU A 27 3.01 -0.24 7.87
C LEU A 27 3.03 0.84 6.79
N GLU A 28 3.32 2.09 7.15
CA GLU A 28 3.49 3.18 6.20
C GLU A 28 4.68 2.95 5.27
N LEU A 29 5.80 2.49 5.82
CA LEU A 29 6.97 2.09 5.04
C LEU A 29 6.62 0.96 4.06
N LEU A 30 5.93 -0.08 4.52
CA LEU A 30 5.50 -1.18 3.67
C LEU A 30 4.56 -0.71 2.55
N ALA A 31 3.64 0.20 2.87
CA ALA A 31 2.75 0.80 1.89
C ALA A 31 3.52 1.64 0.86
N ALA A 32 4.53 2.40 1.29
CA ALA A 32 5.40 3.16 0.41
C ALA A 32 6.22 2.24 -0.51
N MET A 33 6.78 1.15 0.01
CA MET A 33 7.51 0.14 -0.78
C MET A 33 6.61 -0.52 -1.83
N ARG A 34 5.36 -0.87 -1.46
CA ARG A 34 4.39 -1.42 -2.41
C ARG A 34 4.08 -0.43 -3.54
N ARG A 35 3.84 0.84 -3.20
CA ARG A 35 3.63 1.90 -4.21
C ARG A 35 4.84 2.09 -5.11
N ALA A 36 6.05 2.09 -4.54
CA ALA A 36 7.29 2.20 -5.30
C ALA A 36 7.44 1.05 -6.29
N LYS A 37 7.16 -0.19 -5.85
CA LYS A 37 7.19 -1.38 -6.71
C LYS A 37 6.16 -1.32 -7.84
N VAL A 38 4.94 -0.86 -7.54
CA VAL A 38 3.91 -0.64 -8.57
C VAL A 38 4.37 0.44 -9.55
N LYS A 39 4.94 1.54 -9.07
CA LYS A 39 5.46 2.62 -9.92
C LYS A 39 6.63 2.16 -10.78
N GLU A 40 7.55 1.36 -10.26
CA GLU A 40 8.66 0.78 -11.01
C GLU A 40 8.16 -0.19 -12.09
N PHE A 41 7.22 -1.07 -11.73
CA PHE A 41 6.57 -1.98 -12.67
C PHE A 41 5.83 -1.22 -13.78
N ALA A 42 5.07 -0.19 -13.41
CA ALA A 42 4.39 0.71 -14.31
C ALA A 42 5.41 1.40 -15.22
N THR A 43 6.45 2.03 -14.67
CA THR A 43 7.50 2.70 -15.46
C THR A 43 8.14 1.77 -16.47
N ARG A 44 8.43 0.52 -16.08
CA ARG A 44 9.10 -0.45 -16.97
C ARG A 44 8.17 -1.03 -18.02
N THR A 45 6.92 -1.30 -17.67
CA THR A 45 5.91 -1.87 -18.59
C THR A 45 5.35 -0.80 -19.53
N LEU A 46 5.22 0.43 -19.03
CA LEU A 46 4.63 1.55 -19.73
C LEU A 46 5.66 2.43 -20.44
N ALA A 47 6.95 2.18 -20.27
CA ALA A 47 7.98 2.79 -21.13
C ALA A 47 7.82 2.42 -22.61
N GLU A 48 7.11 1.32 -22.91
CA GLU A 48 6.75 0.89 -24.27
C GLU A 48 5.32 1.32 -24.67
N VAL A 49 4.59 2.02 -23.80
CA VAL A 49 3.18 2.36 -23.98
C VAL A 49 3.03 3.88 -24.07
N ASP A 50 2.31 4.36 -25.08
CA ASP A 50 2.03 5.79 -25.29
C ASP A 50 1.15 6.38 -24.16
N ASN A 51 1.26 7.70 -23.95
CA ASN A 51 0.48 8.41 -22.93
C ASN A 51 -1.03 8.30 -23.13
N GLU A 52 -1.51 8.14 -24.36
CA GLU A 52 -2.95 8.03 -24.66
C GLU A 52 -3.54 6.74 -24.07
N THR A 53 -2.80 5.64 -24.14
CA THR A 53 -3.18 4.36 -23.54
C THR A 53 -3.14 4.41 -22.00
N LEU A 54 -2.23 5.21 -21.42
CA LEU A 54 -2.19 5.44 -19.97
C LEU A 54 -3.40 6.20 -19.45
N ASP A 55 -3.80 7.26 -20.16
CA ASP A 55 -4.98 8.04 -19.82
C ASP A 55 -6.25 7.19 -19.92
N ALA A 56 -6.34 6.29 -20.91
CA ALA A 56 -7.45 5.35 -21.03
C ALA A 56 -7.53 4.34 -19.86
N ILE A 57 -6.38 3.80 -19.42
CA ILE A 57 -6.32 2.89 -18.26
C ILE A 57 -6.68 3.63 -16.96
N ALA A 58 -6.21 4.86 -16.78
CA ALA A 58 -6.52 5.69 -15.62
C ALA A 58 -8.03 5.99 -15.54
N ALA A 59 -8.65 6.37 -16.66
CA ALA A 59 -10.09 6.59 -16.74
C ALA A 59 -10.90 5.33 -16.39
N LEU A 60 -10.47 4.16 -16.88
CA LEU A 60 -11.13 2.88 -16.59
C LEU A 60 -11.01 2.46 -15.12
N LEU A 61 -9.87 2.75 -14.47
CA LEU A 61 -9.65 2.47 -13.05
C LEU A 61 -10.46 3.39 -12.14
N ASP A 62 -10.62 4.67 -12.49
CA ASP A 62 -11.47 5.60 -11.72
C ASP A 62 -12.95 5.25 -11.83
N ASP A 63 -13.44 4.85 -13.01
CA ASP A 63 -14.81 4.36 -13.18
C ASP A 63 -15.06 3.06 -12.38
N SER A 64 -14.06 2.18 -12.27
CA SER A 64 -14.19 0.91 -11.53
C SER A 64 -14.28 1.07 -10.00
N LYS A 65 -13.84 2.21 -9.45
CA LYS A 65 -13.99 2.52 -8.01
C LYS A 65 -15.38 3.01 -7.64
N GLN A 66 -16.26 3.23 -8.62
CA GLN A 66 -17.61 3.75 -8.41
C GLN A 66 -18.66 2.66 -8.16
N TYR A 67 -18.27 1.38 -8.11
CA TYR A 67 -19.14 0.23 -7.88
C TYR A 67 -18.76 -0.60 -6.65
#